data_AF-A0AAE0FV85-F1
#
_entry.id   AF-A0AAE0FV85-F1
#
_cell.length_a   1.000
_cell.length_b   1.000
_cell.length_c   1.000
_cell.angle_alpha   90.00
_cell.angle_beta   90.00
_cell.angle_gamma   90.00
#
_symmetry.space_group_name_H-M   'P 1'
#
loop_
_entity.id
_entity.type
_entity.pdbx_description
1 polymer ?
#
loop_
_entity_poly.entity_id
_entity_poly.type
_entity_poly.pdbx_seq_one_letter_code
_entity_poly.pdbx_strand_id
1 'polypeptide(L)'
;MNAALCPKYGSLSFYRIGGGSHVLKRLPDYATQVASLDKNHLLKMRERLRQKSGGLDISNHIVESQVKCETFDRLQQKYGTFLDDLTLVVIDAEGHDGKLVEQLLLSKFCAKVIMYEDAHLSVEEKLHVKTLLLDNGYAVFRQSKMDSVAFRCPGNL
;
A
#
# COMPACT_ATOMS: atom_id res chain seq x y z
N MET A 1 15.27 -2.87 -7.54
CA MET A 1 14.52 -2.27 -8.68
C MET A 1 13.42 -1.44 -8.07
N ASN A 2 13.32 -0.16 -8.43
CA ASN A 2 12.25 0.70 -7.93
C ASN A 2 11.12 0.69 -8.97
N ALA A 3 9.98 0.11 -8.62
CA ALA A 3 8.79 0.02 -9.47
C ALA A 3 7.54 0.03 -8.59
N ALA A 4 6.45 0.58 -9.10
CA ALA A 4 5.13 0.47 -8.50
C ALA A 4 4.52 -0.91 -8.82
N LEU A 5 3.81 -1.50 -7.87
CA LEU A 5 3.03 -2.71 -8.12
C LEU A 5 1.69 -2.31 -8.76
N CYS A 6 1.43 -2.78 -9.98
CA CYS A 6 0.30 -2.36 -10.80
C CYS A 6 -0.39 -3.59 -11.43
N PRO A 7 -1.68 -3.50 -11.82
CA PRO A 7 -2.37 -4.58 -12.54
C PRO A 7 -1.80 -4.86 -13.94
N LYS A 8 -1.03 -3.92 -14.51
CA LYS A 8 -0.43 -4.03 -15.85
C LYS A 8 1.04 -3.60 -15.80
N TYR A 9 1.87 -4.30 -16.56
CA TYR A 9 3.28 -3.95 -16.76
C TYR A 9 3.40 -2.71 -17.65
N GLY A 10 4.38 -1.84 -17.38
CA GLY A 10 4.68 -0.68 -18.23
C GLY A 10 5.12 0.53 -17.43
N SER A 11 4.56 1.68 -17.75
CA SER A 11 4.75 2.93 -17.02
C SER A 11 3.40 3.58 -16.76
N LEU A 12 3.21 4.13 -15.57
CA LEU A 12 2.03 4.91 -15.22
C LEU A 12 2.42 6.26 -14.65
N SER A 13 1.50 7.21 -14.79
CA SER A 13 1.58 8.49 -14.12
C SER A 13 1.47 8.32 -12.61
N PHE A 14 2.38 8.97 -11.89
CA PHE A 14 2.45 9.01 -10.45
C PHE A 14 2.53 10.46 -9.98
N TYR A 15 1.60 10.81 -9.11
CA TYR A 15 1.37 12.17 -8.66
C TYR A 15 1.84 12.32 -7.24
N ARG A 16 2.51 13.43 -6.94
CA ARG A 16 2.89 13.82 -5.58
C ARG A 16 2.76 15.33 -5.42
N ILE A 17 2.73 15.80 -4.18
CA ILE A 17 2.85 17.23 -3.93
C ILE A 17 4.31 17.64 -4.13
N GLY A 18 4.53 18.60 -5.02
CA GLY A 18 5.82 19.17 -5.35
C GLY A 18 5.84 20.68 -5.13
N GLY A 19 6.78 21.36 -5.79
CA GLY A 19 6.99 22.80 -5.68
C GLY A 19 8.36 23.15 -5.10
N GLY A 20 8.72 24.43 -5.19
CA GLY A 20 9.95 24.93 -4.57
C GLY A 20 9.91 24.81 -3.05
N SER A 21 11.07 24.94 -2.40
CA SER A 21 11.22 24.83 -0.94
C SER A 21 10.28 25.75 -0.15
N HIS A 22 9.88 26.89 -0.72
CA HIS A 22 8.91 27.81 -0.12
C HIS A 22 7.48 27.25 -0.05
N VAL A 23 7.05 26.44 -1.03
CA VAL A 23 5.74 25.77 -1.03
C VAL A 23 5.73 24.69 0.04
N LEU A 24 6.75 23.83 0.03
CA LEU A 24 6.84 22.68 0.93
C LEU A 24 6.91 23.09 2.41
N LYS A 25 7.60 24.19 2.73
CA LYS A 25 7.67 24.75 4.10
C LYS A 25 6.34 25.24 4.65
N ARG A 26 5.35 25.50 3.80
CA ARG A 26 4.00 25.93 4.22
C ARG A 26 3.06 24.75 4.45
N LEU A 27 3.44 23.55 4.03
CA LEU A 27 2.63 22.36 4.17
C LEU A 27 3.04 21.61 5.43
N PRO A 28 2.12 20.90 6.08
CA PRO A 28 2.48 19.92 7.11
C PRO A 28 3.44 18.87 6.54
N ASP A 29 4.38 18.39 7.35
CA ASP A 29 5.43 17.45 6.91
C ASP A 29 4.86 16.20 6.21
N TYR A 30 3.76 15.67 6.74
CA TYR A 30 3.08 14.49 6.16
C TYR A 30 2.58 14.73 4.74
N ALA A 31 2.30 15.98 4.33
CA ALA A 31 1.78 16.27 2.99
C ALA A 31 2.81 15.94 1.90
N THR A 32 4.10 16.02 2.23
CA THR A 32 5.19 15.68 1.29
C THR A 32 5.43 14.18 1.15
N GLN A 33 4.83 13.39 2.06
CA GLN A 33 4.93 11.93 2.08
C GLN A 33 3.80 11.27 1.29
N VAL A 34 2.76 12.02 0.89
CA VAL A 34 1.64 11.48 0.12
C VAL A 34 1.91 11.52 -1.37
N ALA A 35 1.75 10.38 -2.03
CA ALA A 35 1.80 10.22 -3.47
C ALA A 35 0.85 9.10 -3.92
N SER A 36 0.40 9.13 -5.17
CA SER A 36 -0.57 8.17 -5.69
C SER A 36 -0.52 8.04 -7.21
N LEU A 37 -0.94 6.88 -7.72
CA LEU A 37 -1.22 6.69 -9.16
C LEU A 37 -2.53 7.38 -9.59
N ASP A 38 -3.38 7.81 -8.65
CA ASP A 38 -4.60 8.57 -8.91
C ASP A 38 -4.45 10.01 -8.40
N LYS A 39 -4.42 10.97 -9.31
CA LYS A 39 -4.35 12.41 -8.99
C LYS A 39 -5.47 12.86 -8.05
N ASN A 40 -6.65 12.24 -8.14
CA ASN A 40 -7.79 12.60 -7.29
C ASN A 40 -7.54 12.26 -5.82
N HIS A 41 -6.68 11.29 -5.52
CA HIS A 41 -6.29 10.97 -4.15
C HIS A 41 -5.65 12.18 -3.44
N LEU A 42 -4.78 12.91 -4.13
CA LEU A 42 -4.18 14.15 -3.60
C LEU A 42 -5.21 15.28 -3.49
N LEU A 43 -6.12 15.40 -4.46
CA LEU A 43 -7.14 16.45 -4.47
C LEU A 43 -8.15 16.31 -3.32
N LYS A 44 -8.39 15.11 -2.80
CA LYS A 44 -9.19 14.89 -1.57
C LYS A 44 -8.61 15.62 -0.36
N MET A 45 -7.30 15.83 -0.33
CA MET A 45 -6.63 16.54 0.77
C MET A 45 -6.64 18.07 0.60
N ARG A 46 -7.10 18.60 -0.55
CA ARG A 46 -6.94 20.01 -0.94
C ARG A 46 -7.45 20.98 0.13
N GLU A 47 -8.72 20.86 0.53
CA GLU A 47 -9.32 21.79 1.49
C GLU A 47 -8.64 21.71 2.86
N ARG A 48 -8.34 20.50 3.32
CA ARG A 48 -7.63 20.27 4.60
C ARG A 48 -6.25 20.91 4.59
N LEU A 49 -5.49 20.76 3.50
CA LEU A 49 -4.15 21.34 3.38
C LEU A 49 -4.22 22.85 3.21
N ARG A 50 -5.18 23.38 2.46
CA ARG A 50 -5.41 24.82 2.28
C ARG A 50 -5.63 25.53 3.62
N GLN A 51 -6.45 24.94 4.49
CA GLN A 51 -6.68 25.46 5.85
C GLN A 51 -5.40 25.47 6.69
N LYS A 52 -4.58 24.42 6.61
CA LYS A 52 -3.35 24.27 7.39
C LYS A 52 -2.14 25.04 6.85
N SER A 53 -2.22 25.59 5.64
CA SER A 53 -1.09 26.21 4.92
C SER A 53 -1.28 27.70 4.65
N GLY A 54 -2.22 28.35 5.35
CA GLY A 54 -2.53 29.76 5.16
C GLY A 54 -3.11 30.05 3.77
N GLY A 55 -4.00 29.17 3.28
CA GLY A 55 -4.70 29.37 2.02
C GLY A 55 -3.97 28.87 0.76
N LEU A 56 -2.83 28.18 0.89
CA LEU A 56 -2.11 27.61 -0.25
C LEU A 56 -2.94 26.50 -0.91
N ASP A 57 -3.20 26.63 -2.21
CA ASP A 57 -3.87 25.59 -2.99
C ASP A 57 -2.83 24.66 -3.61
N ILE A 58 -2.84 23.39 -3.18
CA ILE A 58 -1.93 22.36 -3.67
C ILE A 58 -2.19 21.94 -5.11
N SER A 59 -3.35 22.26 -5.70
CA SER A 59 -3.74 21.80 -7.04
C SER A 59 -2.73 22.20 -8.12
N ASN A 60 -2.11 23.38 -7.96
CA ASN A 60 -1.09 23.92 -8.85
C ASN A 60 0.33 23.39 -8.55
N HIS A 61 0.47 22.59 -7.50
CA HIS A 61 1.73 22.05 -7.01
C HIS A 61 1.78 20.53 -7.09
N ILE A 62 0.74 19.88 -7.62
CA ILE A 62 0.79 18.45 -7.93
C ILE A 62 1.71 18.25 -9.13
N VAL A 63 2.80 17.53 -8.91
CA VAL A 63 3.74 17.14 -9.97
C VAL A 63 3.45 15.72 -10.40
N GLU A 64 3.53 15.50 -11.70
CA GLU A 64 3.40 14.19 -12.33
C GLU A 64 4.79 13.66 -12.70
N SER A 65 5.01 12.38 -12.44
CA SER A 65 6.20 11.65 -12.85
C SER A 65 5.79 10.31 -13.43
N GLN A 66 6.60 9.76 -14.33
CA GLN A 66 6.39 8.42 -14.84
C GLN A 66 7.13 7.42 -13.94
N VAL A 67 6.41 6.42 -13.43
CA VAL A 67 7.00 5.33 -12.64
C VAL A 67 6.84 4.02 -13.38
N LYS A 68 7.90 3.20 -13.33
CA LYS A 68 7.84 1.84 -13.84
C LYS A 68 6.79 1.06 -13.04
N CYS A 69 5.90 0.38 -13.75
CA CYS A 69 4.94 -0.56 -13.19
C CYS A 69 5.42 -1.99 -13.40
N GLU A 70 5.35 -2.79 -12.35
CA GLU A 70 5.53 -4.24 -12.37
C GLU A 70 4.24 -4.92 -11.93
N THR A 71 3.98 -6.13 -12.42
CA THR A 71 2.84 -6.93 -11.94
C THR A 71 3.31 -7.94 -10.90
N PHE A 72 2.39 -8.39 -10.05
CA PHE A 72 2.69 -9.42 -9.05
C PHE A 72 3.23 -10.70 -9.70
N ASP A 73 2.57 -11.19 -10.76
CA ASP A 73 3.02 -12.37 -11.52
C ASP A 73 4.45 -12.24 -12.04
N ARG A 74 4.85 -11.06 -12.50
CA ARG A 74 6.20 -10.82 -13.03
C ARG A 74 7.22 -10.73 -11.91
N LEU A 75 6.86 -10.20 -10.75
CA LEU A 75 7.70 -10.28 -9.55
C LEU A 75 7.89 -11.74 -9.14
N GLN A 76 6.83 -12.55 -9.17
CA GLN A 76 6.90 -13.97 -8.86
C GLN A 76 7.76 -14.75 -9.87
N GLN A 77 7.62 -14.50 -11.17
CA GLN A 77 8.50 -15.11 -12.18
C GLN A 77 9.97 -14.74 -11.98
N LYS A 78 10.23 -13.50 -11.54
CA LYS A 78 11.58 -12.99 -11.37
C LYS A 78 12.27 -13.48 -10.08
N TYR A 79 11.51 -13.66 -9.01
CA TYR A 79 12.04 -13.93 -7.67
C TYR A 79 11.46 -15.17 -6.99
N GLY A 80 10.62 -15.95 -7.66
CA GLY A 80 9.77 -17.00 -7.08
C GLY A 80 10.49 -17.98 -6.15
N THR A 81 11.70 -18.41 -6.50
CA THR A 81 12.50 -19.31 -5.65
C THR A 81 12.91 -18.70 -4.31
N PHE A 82 13.05 -17.37 -4.21
CA PHE A 82 13.30 -16.67 -2.95
C PHE A 82 12.03 -16.38 -2.17
N LEU A 83 10.91 -16.33 -2.88
CA LEU A 83 9.63 -16.05 -2.28
C LEU A 83 9.24 -17.24 -1.39
N ASP A 84 9.36 -18.49 -1.85
CA ASP A 84 8.84 -19.67 -1.12
C ASP A 84 9.30 -19.81 0.35
N ASP A 85 10.43 -19.20 0.72
CA ASP A 85 11.01 -19.22 2.07
C ASP A 85 10.85 -17.90 2.87
N LEU A 86 10.03 -16.95 2.43
CA LEU A 86 9.88 -15.70 3.18
C LEU A 86 9.31 -15.96 4.58
N THR A 87 10.07 -15.52 5.58
CA THR A 87 9.61 -15.59 6.96
C THR A 87 8.62 -14.46 7.27
N LEU A 88 8.83 -13.27 6.70
CA LEU A 88 8.03 -12.08 7.00
C LEU A 88 7.73 -11.32 5.71
N VAL A 89 6.45 -10.97 5.55
CA VAL A 89 6.01 -9.95 4.60
C VAL A 89 5.45 -8.78 5.40
N VAL A 90 5.96 -7.59 5.12
CA VAL A 90 5.42 -6.32 5.65
C VAL A 90 4.80 -5.57 4.49
N ILE A 91 3.53 -5.23 4.64
CA ILE A 91 2.74 -4.49 3.67
C ILE A 91 2.43 -3.14 4.31
N ASP A 92 2.78 -2.10 3.58
CA ASP A 92 2.47 -0.71 3.88
C ASP A 92 2.16 -0.03 2.54
N ALA A 93 0.90 -0.10 2.13
CA ALA A 93 0.47 0.26 0.78
C ALA A 93 -0.64 1.32 0.77
N GLU A 94 -0.67 2.19 1.79
CA GLU A 94 -1.54 3.37 1.91
C GLU A 94 -3.00 3.04 1.51
N GLY A 95 -3.51 1.91 2.02
CA GLY A 95 -4.88 1.44 1.80
C GLY A 95 -5.09 0.41 0.70
N HIS A 96 -4.03 -0.14 0.10
CA HIS A 96 -4.11 -1.29 -0.82
C HIS A 96 -3.74 -2.62 -0.17
N ASP A 97 -3.47 -2.60 1.13
CA ASP A 97 -2.96 -3.70 1.95
C ASP A 97 -3.77 -4.98 1.79
N GLY A 98 -5.10 -4.91 1.89
CA GLY A 98 -5.98 -6.07 1.75
C GLY A 98 -5.87 -6.78 0.40
N LYS A 99 -5.73 -6.02 -0.69
CA LYS A 99 -5.55 -6.57 -2.04
C LYS A 99 -4.20 -7.27 -2.19
N LEU A 100 -3.16 -6.75 -1.54
CA LEU A 100 -1.85 -7.37 -1.54
C LEU A 100 -1.84 -8.66 -0.73
N VAL A 101 -2.53 -8.70 0.43
CA VAL A 101 -2.76 -9.94 1.17
C VAL A 101 -3.48 -10.97 0.30
N GLU A 102 -4.53 -10.58 -0.41
CA GLU A 102 -5.26 -11.46 -1.31
C GLU A 102 -4.37 -12.03 -2.42
N GLN A 103 -3.60 -11.18 -3.10
CA GLN A 103 -2.66 -11.60 -4.16
C GLN A 103 -1.59 -12.56 -3.65
N LEU A 104 -1.05 -12.32 -2.45
CA LEU A 104 -0.10 -13.24 -1.81
C LEU A 104 -0.75 -14.61 -1.60
N LEU A 105 -1.93 -14.67 -0.99
CA LEU A 105 -2.57 -15.96 -0.69
C LEU A 105 -3.01 -16.72 -1.95
N LEU A 106 -3.52 -16.02 -2.98
CA LEU A 106 -3.93 -16.64 -4.25
C LEU A 106 -2.74 -17.18 -5.07
N SER A 107 -1.56 -16.57 -4.94
CA SER A 107 -0.34 -17.04 -5.59
C SER A 107 0.31 -18.25 -4.90
N LYS A 108 -0.40 -18.83 -3.90
CA LYS A 108 0.07 -19.90 -3.01
C LYS A 108 1.28 -19.49 -2.18
N PHE A 109 1.43 -18.19 -1.97
CA PHE A 109 2.51 -17.64 -1.19
C PHE A 109 2.36 -17.97 0.29
N CYS A 110 3.47 -18.36 0.91
CA CYS A 110 3.45 -19.13 2.14
C CYS A 110 4.26 -18.47 3.28
N ALA A 111 4.21 -17.13 3.37
CA ALA A 111 4.91 -16.38 4.40
C ALA A 111 4.58 -16.92 5.81
N LYS A 112 5.57 -17.00 6.71
CA LYS A 112 5.29 -17.38 8.10
C LYS A 112 4.54 -16.28 8.85
N VAL A 113 4.81 -15.02 8.51
CA VAL A 113 4.19 -13.84 9.11
C VAL A 113 3.82 -12.84 8.01
N ILE A 114 2.61 -12.31 8.05
CA ILE A 114 2.15 -11.21 7.20
C ILE A 114 1.72 -10.07 8.13
N MET A 115 2.36 -8.91 8.01
CA MET A 115 1.98 -7.68 8.70
C MET A 115 1.41 -6.71 7.68
N TYR A 116 0.26 -6.12 7.97
CA TYR A 116 -0.42 -5.22 7.05
C TYR A 116 -1.23 -4.16 7.79
N GLU A 117 -1.40 -3.00 7.16
CA GLU A 117 -2.26 -1.95 7.70
C GLU A 117 -3.73 -2.26 7.39
N ASP A 118 -4.58 -2.30 8.42
CA ASP A 118 -6.04 -2.46 8.25
C ASP A 118 -6.81 -1.15 8.46
N ALA A 119 -6.15 -0.04 8.84
CA ALA A 119 -6.78 1.23 9.17
C ALA A 119 -7.69 1.76 8.06
N HIS A 120 -7.26 1.60 6.80
CA HIS A 120 -7.95 2.12 5.62
C HIS A 120 -8.92 1.13 4.98
N LEU A 121 -9.00 -0.11 5.47
CA LEU A 121 -9.93 -1.12 4.97
C LEU A 121 -11.35 -0.88 5.49
N SER A 122 -12.34 -1.05 4.61
CA SER A 122 -13.76 -1.09 5.01
C SER A 122 -14.03 -2.27 5.95
N VAL A 123 -15.18 -2.26 6.64
CA VAL A 123 -15.57 -3.38 7.51
C VAL A 123 -15.67 -4.69 6.71
N GLU A 124 -16.21 -4.62 5.50
CA GLU A 124 -16.34 -5.74 4.57
C GLU A 124 -14.96 -6.23 4.10
N GLU A 125 -14.05 -5.31 3.74
CA GLU A 125 -12.68 -5.66 3.34
C GLU A 125 -11.90 -6.31 4.49
N LYS A 126 -12.01 -5.78 5.71
CA LYS A 126 -11.38 -6.38 6.90
C LYS A 126 -11.89 -7.79 7.15
N LEU A 127 -13.21 -8.00 7.05
CA LEU A 127 -13.80 -9.34 7.22
C LEU A 127 -13.31 -10.29 6.13
N HIS A 128 -13.32 -9.84 4.87
CA HIS A 128 -12.87 -10.64 3.74
C HIS A 128 -11.40 -11.08 3.88
N VAL A 129 -10.49 -10.13 4.15
CA VAL A 129 -9.07 -10.40 4.34
C VAL A 129 -8.84 -11.36 5.51
N LYS A 130 -9.56 -11.16 6.62
CA LYS A 130 -9.49 -12.03 7.78
C LYS A 130 -9.93 -13.46 7.47
N THR A 131 -11.06 -13.63 6.77
CA THR A 131 -11.55 -14.95 6.36
C THR A 131 -10.54 -15.64 5.45
N LEU A 132 -10.00 -14.91 4.46
CA LEU A 132 -9.01 -15.46 3.54
C LEU A 132 -7.74 -15.93 4.27
N LEU A 133 -7.25 -15.17 5.26
CA LEU A 133 -6.12 -15.57 6.09
C LEU A 133 -6.42 -16.82 6.92
N LEU A 134 -7.59 -16.89 7.55
CA LEU A 134 -8.01 -18.05 8.34
C LEU A 134 -8.11 -19.31 7.47
N ASP A 135 -8.72 -19.21 6.29
CA ASP A 135 -8.88 -20.31 5.33
C ASP A 135 -7.53 -20.82 4.80
N ASN A 136 -6.49 -19.96 4.82
CA ASN A 136 -5.12 -20.31 4.45
C ASN A 136 -4.23 -20.69 5.66
N GLY A 137 -4.83 -20.95 6.83
CA GLY A 137 -4.13 -21.48 8.00
C GLY A 137 -3.36 -20.42 8.80
N TYR A 138 -3.77 -19.15 8.75
CA TYR A 138 -3.19 -18.09 9.57
C TYR A 138 -4.08 -17.76 10.77
N ALA A 139 -3.47 -17.51 11.92
CA ALA A 139 -4.10 -16.82 13.04
C ALA A 139 -3.84 -15.32 12.92
N VAL A 140 -4.91 -14.50 13.00
CA VAL A 140 -4.83 -13.04 12.85
C VAL A 140 -4.97 -12.35 14.20
N PHE A 141 -4.00 -11.48 14.52
CA PHE A 141 -3.96 -10.67 15.73
C PHE A 141 -3.90 -9.19 15.35
N ARG A 142 -4.65 -8.38 16.08
CA ARG A 142 -4.55 -6.93 15.95
C ARG A 142 -3.35 -6.45 16.76
N GLN A 143 -2.36 -5.85 16.11
CA GLN A 143 -1.15 -5.35 16.78
C GLN A 143 -1.38 -3.94 17.32
N SER A 144 -2.09 -3.10 16.55
CA SER A 144 -2.32 -1.69 16.89
C SER A 144 -3.73 -1.24 16.48
N LYS A 145 -4.05 0.05 16.62
CA LYS A 145 -5.30 0.59 16.06
C LYS A 145 -5.32 0.53 14.53
N MET A 146 -4.15 0.47 13.90
CA MET A 146 -3.98 0.55 12.45
C MET A 146 -3.47 -0.75 11.85
N ASP A 147 -2.72 -1.55 12.60
CA ASP A 147 -1.98 -2.69 12.08
C ASP A 147 -2.53 -4.03 12.58
N SER A 148 -2.50 -5.01 11.68
CA SER A 148 -2.77 -6.41 11.94
C SER A 148 -1.59 -7.29 11.54
N VAL A 149 -1.41 -8.38 12.28
CA VAL A 149 -0.39 -9.41 12.03
C VAL A 149 -1.04 -10.77 11.93
N ALA A 150 -0.69 -11.52 10.89
CA ALA A 150 -1.14 -12.88 10.66
C ALA A 150 0.04 -13.83 10.79
N PHE A 151 -0.06 -14.79 11.72
CA PHE A 151 0.92 -15.86 11.91
C PHE A 151 0.41 -17.13 11.27
N ARG A 152 1.22 -17.74 10.42
CA ARG A 152 0.91 -19.05 9.87
C ARG A 152 0.98 -20.09 10.97
N CYS A 153 -0.11 -20.81 11.18
CA CYS A 153 -0.17 -21.93 12.11
C CYS A 153 0.27 -23.20 11.37
N PRO A 154 1.42 -23.81 11.69
CA PRO A 154 1.74 -25.12 11.17
C PRO A 154 0.78 -26.17 11.79
N GLY A 155 -0.26 -26.56 11.04
CA GLY A 155 -1.27 -27.58 11.38
C GLY A 155 -2.69 -27.05 11.16
N ASN A 156 -3.54 -27.61 10.29
CA ASN A 156 -3.74 -29.01 9.90
C ASN A 156 -3.74 -29.18 8.36
N LEU A 157 -2.88 -30.07 7.86
CA LEU A 157 -3.08 -30.81 6.60
C LEU A 157 -3.69 -32.17 6.96
#